data_AF-F4PCJ7-F1
#
_entry.id   AF-F4PCJ7-F1
#
_cell.length_a   1.000
_cell.length_b   1.000
_cell.length_c   1.000
_cell.angle_alpha   90.00
_cell.angle_beta   90.00
_cell.angle_gamma   90.00
#
_symmetry.space_group_name_H-M   'P 1'
#
loop_
_entity.id
_entity.type
_entity.pdbx_description
1 polymer ?
#
loop_
_entity_poly.entity_id
_entity_poly.type
_entity_poly.pdbx_seq_one_letter_code
_entity_poly.pdbx_strand_id
1 'polypeptide(L)'
;MKLDDVMKELIQHMEDLKLLTTDAQLYKADEIWDRLLDLLLELDKQNYNYMDVVPRLQNIGLQDITAKYLEYNRPSLQIKVMEFTTVFANMVYSDDRFKVSHRLSNQLSQCMQSPNRQVKIAASHD
;
A
#
# COMPACT_ATOMS: atom_id res chain seq x y z
N MET A 1 6.56 -5.58 -17.79
CA MET A 1 5.81 -6.87 -17.73
C MET A 1 4.41 -6.67 -18.33
N LYS A 2 3.66 -7.68 -18.81
CA LYS A 2 2.29 -7.39 -19.33
C LYS A 2 1.35 -7.03 -18.18
N LEU A 3 0.35 -6.17 -18.43
CA LEU A 3 -0.64 -5.77 -17.42
C LEU A 3 -1.24 -6.96 -16.66
N ASP A 4 -1.71 -7.98 -17.37
CA ASP A 4 -2.30 -9.16 -16.75
C ASP A 4 -1.33 -9.92 -15.85
N ASP A 5 -0.04 -9.91 -16.17
CA ASP A 5 0.98 -10.56 -15.35
C ASP A 5 1.23 -9.75 -14.07
N VAL A 6 1.35 -8.42 -14.18
CA VAL A 6 1.50 -7.52 -13.02
C VAL A 6 0.29 -7.61 -12.10
N MET A 7 -0.93 -7.62 -12.67
CA MET A 7 -2.16 -7.73 -11.89
C MET A 7 -2.28 -9.09 -11.19
N LYS A 8 -1.93 -10.19 -11.87
CA LYS A 8 -1.90 -11.53 -11.23
C LYS A 8 -0.92 -11.57 -10.07
N GLU A 9 0.28 -11.03 -10.27
CA GLU A 9 1.31 -11.00 -9.24
C GLU A 9 0.88 -10.13 -8.05
N LEU A 10 0.30 -8.96 -8.30
CA LEU A 10 -0.22 -8.07 -7.27
C LEU A 10 -1.33 -8.75 -6.46
N ILE A 11 -2.27 -9.43 -7.11
CA ILE A 11 -3.34 -10.18 -6.45
C ILE A 11 -2.76 -11.29 -5.58
N GLN A 12 -1.80 -12.06 -6.09
CA GLN A 12 -1.17 -13.15 -5.35
C GLN A 12 -0.50 -12.65 -4.07
N HIS A 13 0.32 -11.60 -4.17
CA HIS A 13 1.01 -11.02 -3.01
C HIS A 13 0.03 -10.44 -1.99
N MET A 14 -1.09 -9.89 -2.43
CA MET A 14 -2.15 -9.45 -1.52
C MET A 14 -2.84 -10.62 -0.81
N GLU A 15 -3.06 -11.74 -1.47
CA GLU A 15 -3.57 -12.96 -0.83
C GLU A 15 -2.55 -13.49 0.19
N ASP A 16 -1.26 -13.47 -0.15
CA ASP A 16 -0.19 -13.85 0.77
C ASP A 16 -0.21 -12.97 2.03
N LEU A 17 -0.39 -11.65 1.90
CA LEU A 17 -0.58 -10.74 3.03
C LEU A 17 -1.81 -11.07 3.90
N LYS A 18 -2.90 -11.59 3.32
CA LYS A 18 -4.08 -12.02 4.09
C LYS A 18 -3.78 -13.27 4.92
N LEU A 19 -2.96 -14.17 4.38
CA LEU A 19 -2.54 -15.41 5.05
C LEU A 19 -1.55 -15.16 6.19
N LEU A 20 -0.85 -14.01 6.20
CA LEU A 20 -0.04 -13.62 7.34
C LEU A 20 -0.95 -13.14 8.48
N THR A 21 -1.11 -14.01 9.48
CA THR A 21 -1.98 -13.78 10.65
C THR A 21 -1.21 -13.62 11.95
N THR A 22 0.10 -13.83 11.95
CA THR A 22 0.93 -13.83 13.16
C THR A 22 2.06 -12.81 13.10
N ASP A 23 2.38 -12.19 14.24
CA ASP A 23 3.46 -11.19 14.35
C ASP A 23 4.83 -11.77 13.93
N ALA A 24 5.04 -13.07 14.15
CA ALA A 24 6.26 -13.78 13.74
C ALA A 24 6.48 -13.81 12.22
N GLN A 25 5.44 -13.55 11.42
CA GLN A 25 5.52 -13.50 9.96
C GLN A 25 5.68 -12.08 9.41
N LEU A 26 5.76 -11.05 10.27
CA LEU A 26 5.86 -9.66 9.82
C LEU A 26 7.10 -9.36 8.99
N TYR A 27 8.19 -10.13 9.14
CA TYR A 27 9.36 -9.99 8.25
C TYR A 27 9.03 -10.35 6.80
N LYS A 28 8.14 -11.34 6.58
CA LYS A 28 7.63 -11.67 5.24
C LYS A 28 6.72 -10.58 4.72
N ALA A 29 5.94 -9.95 5.60
CA ALA A 29 5.11 -8.81 5.22
C ALA A 29 5.96 -7.67 4.68
N ASP A 30 7.12 -7.37 5.28
CA ASP A 30 8.04 -6.34 4.78
C ASP A 30 8.48 -6.61 3.33
N GLU A 31 8.85 -7.84 3.00
CA GLU A 31 9.26 -8.23 1.64
C GLU A 31 8.10 -8.16 0.65
N ILE A 32 6.92 -8.61 1.07
CA ILE A 32 5.72 -8.58 0.22
C ILE A 32 5.29 -7.14 -0.06
N TRP A 33 5.36 -6.24 0.93
CA TRP A 33 5.04 -4.82 0.73
C TRP A 33 6.03 -4.12 -0.21
N ASP A 34 7.33 -4.44 -0.14
CA ASP A 34 8.31 -3.93 -1.11
C ASP A 34 7.95 -4.38 -2.53
N ARG A 35 7.61 -5.67 -2.69
CA ARG A 35 7.24 -6.22 -3.99
C ARG A 35 5.95 -5.61 -4.52
N LEU A 36 4.97 -5.36 -3.66
CA LEU A 36 3.73 -4.67 -4.03
C LEU A 36 3.98 -3.24 -4.49
N LEU A 37 4.91 -2.51 -3.84
CA LEU A 37 5.29 -1.17 -4.26
C LEU A 37 5.96 -1.18 -5.64
N ASP A 38 6.87 -2.11 -5.89
CA ASP A 38 7.51 -2.27 -7.20
C ASP A 38 6.49 -2.54 -8.31
N LEU A 39 5.54 -3.44 -8.07
CA LEU A 39 4.47 -3.77 -9.03
C LEU A 39 3.57 -2.57 -9.28
N LEU A 40 3.26 -1.79 -8.24
CA LEU A 40 2.48 -0.57 -8.38
C LEU A 40 3.23 0.48 -9.19
N LEU A 41 4.52 0.71 -8.94
CA LEU A 41 5.34 1.62 -9.74
C LEU A 41 5.48 1.17 -11.20
N GLU A 42 5.51 -0.14 -11.46
CA GLU A 42 5.48 -0.68 -12.82
C GLU A 42 4.15 -0.36 -13.53
N LEU A 43 3.01 -0.43 -12.82
CA LEU A 43 1.71 -0.01 -13.35
C LEU A 43 1.71 1.49 -13.68
N ASP A 44 2.34 2.32 -12.84
CA ASP A 44 2.47 3.78 -13.05
C ASP A 44 3.26 4.08 -14.32
N LYS A 45 4.45 3.48 -14.44
CA LYS A 45 5.37 3.69 -15.55
C LYS A 45 4.78 3.29 -16.90
N GLN A 46 3.96 2.24 -16.91
CA GLN A 46 3.31 1.81 -18.14
C GLN A 46 2.10 2.69 -18.52
N ASN A 47 1.81 3.73 -17.73
CA ASN A 47 0.75 4.72 -17.95
C ASN A 47 -0.58 4.03 -18.31
N TYR A 48 -0.87 2.91 -17.65
CA TYR A 48 -2.08 2.16 -17.91
C TYR A 48 -3.29 3.01 -17.57
N ASN A 49 -4.36 2.83 -18.35
CA ASN A 49 -5.60 3.53 -18.09
C ASN A 49 -6.08 3.13 -16.69
N TYR A 50 -5.95 4.07 -15.75
CA TYR A 50 -6.22 3.81 -14.33
C TYR A 50 -7.64 3.26 -14.16
N MET A 51 -8.55 3.62 -15.08
CA MET A 51 -9.93 3.15 -15.20
C MET A 51 -10.06 1.62 -15.17
N ASP A 52 -9.06 0.88 -15.67
CA ASP A 52 -9.06 -0.58 -15.72
C ASP A 52 -8.40 -1.23 -14.51
N VAL A 53 -7.41 -0.54 -13.92
CA VAL A 53 -6.59 -1.04 -12.81
C VAL A 53 -7.30 -0.82 -11.48
N VAL A 54 -7.84 0.38 -11.27
CA VAL A 54 -8.40 0.83 -9.99
C VAL A 54 -9.60 -0.01 -9.51
N PRO A 55 -10.59 -0.34 -10.36
CA PRO A 55 -11.70 -1.20 -9.94
C PRO A 55 -11.24 -2.60 -9.53
N ARG A 56 -10.20 -3.14 -10.19
CA ARG A 56 -9.63 -4.44 -9.85
C ARG A 56 -8.97 -4.39 -8.47
N LEU A 57 -8.23 -3.32 -8.17
CA LEU A 57 -7.58 -3.10 -6.88
C LEU A 57 -8.58 -2.87 -5.72
N GLN A 58 -9.72 -2.24 -5.98
CA GLN A 58 -10.80 -2.14 -4.99
C GLN A 58 -11.43 -3.50 -4.67
N ASN A 59 -11.77 -4.28 -5.71
CA ASN A 59 -12.46 -5.56 -5.54
C ASN A 59 -11.66 -6.59 -4.72
N ILE A 60 -10.34 -6.46 -4.68
CA ILE A 60 -9.46 -7.37 -3.94
C ILE A 60 -9.24 -6.97 -2.46
N GLY A 61 -9.83 -5.84 -2.04
CA GLY A 61 -9.80 -5.40 -0.63
C GLY A 61 -8.50 -4.72 -0.22
N LEU A 62 -7.84 -4.00 -1.15
CA LEU A 62 -6.56 -3.35 -0.89
C LEU A 62 -6.61 -2.37 0.29
N GLN A 63 -7.71 -1.62 0.40
CA GLN A 63 -7.88 -0.67 1.49
C GLN A 63 -7.94 -1.35 2.86
N ASP A 64 -8.60 -2.51 2.96
CA ASP A 64 -8.73 -3.25 4.21
C ASP A 64 -7.41 -3.89 4.65
N ILE A 65 -6.64 -4.41 3.69
CA ILE A 65 -5.29 -4.95 3.96
C ILE A 65 -4.38 -3.82 4.43
N THR A 66 -4.32 -2.71 3.69
CA THR A 66 -3.53 -1.53 4.04
C THR A 66 -3.89 -1.03 5.44
N ALA A 67 -5.19 -0.90 5.72
CA ALA A 67 -5.71 -0.51 7.03
C ALA A 67 -5.25 -1.43 8.16
N LYS A 68 -5.38 -2.75 7.96
CA LYS A 68 -4.92 -3.76 8.92
C LYS A 68 -3.41 -3.62 9.19
N TYR A 69 -2.61 -3.41 8.15
CA TYR A 69 -1.17 -3.36 8.29
C TYR A 69 -0.64 -2.06 8.93
N LEU A 70 -1.38 -0.96 8.81
CA LEU A 70 -1.09 0.28 9.55
C LEU A 70 -1.36 0.14 11.06
N GLU A 71 -2.23 -0.77 11.49
CA GLU A 71 -2.52 -1.02 12.91
C GLU A 71 -1.37 -1.74 13.64
N TYR A 72 -0.49 -2.45 12.92
CA TYR A 72 0.70 -3.02 13.54
C TYR A 72 1.64 -1.90 13.99
N ASN A 73 2.03 -1.90 15.27
CA ASN A 73 2.96 -0.93 15.84
C ASN A 73 4.43 -1.21 15.44
N ARG A 74 4.68 -1.37 14.13
CA ARG A 74 6.00 -1.65 13.55
C ARG A 74 6.39 -0.53 12.57
N PRO A 75 7.25 0.42 12.99
CA PRO A 75 7.53 1.61 12.20
C PRO A 75 8.08 1.34 10.79
N SER A 76 8.90 0.31 10.61
CA SER A 76 9.45 -0.05 9.27
C SER A 76 8.34 -0.44 8.29
N LEU A 77 7.39 -1.24 8.75
CA LEU A 77 6.28 -1.75 7.96
C LEU A 77 5.28 -0.65 7.64
N GLN A 78 4.95 0.19 8.63
CA GLN A 78 4.06 1.34 8.44
C GLN A 78 4.57 2.30 7.37
N ILE A 79 5.90 2.53 7.30
CA ILE A 79 6.51 3.38 6.27
C ILE A 79 6.23 2.80 4.87
N LYS A 80 6.49 1.50 4.66
CA LYS A 80 6.28 0.83 3.37
C LYS A 80 4.82 0.83 2.94
N VAL A 81 3.91 0.48 3.86
CA VAL A 81 2.46 0.48 3.62
C VAL A 81 2.00 1.88 3.21
N MET A 82 2.55 2.92 3.83
CA MET A 82 2.23 4.31 3.51
C MET A 82 2.80 4.75 2.16
N GLU A 83 4.05 4.40 1.83
CA GLU A 83 4.65 4.67 0.50
C GLU A 83 3.79 4.07 -0.61
N PHE A 84 3.43 2.79 -0.46
CA PHE A 84 2.49 2.11 -1.34
C PHE A 84 1.16 2.87 -1.44
N THR A 85 0.59 3.26 -0.30
CA THR A 85 -0.72 3.95 -0.27
C THR A 85 -0.66 5.32 -0.93
N THR A 86 0.46 6.05 -0.79
CA THR A 86 0.65 7.36 -1.44
C THR A 86 0.74 7.21 -2.95
N VAL A 87 1.53 6.25 -3.46
CA VAL A 87 1.60 5.98 -4.90
C VAL A 87 0.22 5.59 -5.42
N PHE A 88 -0.46 4.69 -4.73
CA PHE A 88 -1.80 4.26 -5.12
C PHE A 88 -2.80 5.43 -5.09
N ALA A 89 -2.76 6.26 -4.06
CA ALA A 89 -3.58 7.46 -3.94
C ALA A 89 -3.32 8.44 -5.11
N ASN A 90 -2.07 8.64 -5.51
CA ASN A 90 -1.74 9.50 -6.65
C ASN A 90 -2.28 8.95 -7.97
N MET A 91 -2.21 7.64 -8.19
CA MET A 91 -2.78 6.99 -9.37
C MET A 91 -4.30 7.15 -9.46
N VAL A 92 -4.98 7.07 -8.32
CA VAL A 92 -6.44 7.11 -8.24
C VAL A 92 -7.00 8.52 -8.04
N TYR A 93 -6.15 9.52 -7.74
CA TYR A 93 -6.58 10.90 -7.46
C TYR A 93 -7.23 11.57 -8.67
N SER A 94 -6.91 11.11 -9.88
CA SER A 94 -7.58 11.56 -11.11
C SER A 94 -8.93 10.87 -11.36
N ASP A 95 -9.32 9.90 -10.51
CA ASP A 95 -10.64 9.25 -10.52
C ASP A 95 -11.56 9.80 -9.45
N ASP A 96 -12.48 10.68 -9.83
CA ASP A 96 -13.56 11.12 -8.93
C ASP A 96 -14.46 9.95 -8.45
N ARG A 97 -14.38 8.78 -9.12
CA ARG A 97 -15.11 7.56 -8.72
C ARG A 97 -14.38 6.77 -7.64
N PHE A 98 -13.09 7.02 -7.41
CA PHE A 98 -12.33 6.35 -6.37
C PHE A 98 -12.48 7.08 -5.04
N LYS A 99 -13.21 6.48 -4.12
CA LYS A 99 -13.31 6.96 -2.73
C LYS A 99 -12.42 6.12 -1.82
N VAL A 100 -11.38 6.74 -1.28
CA VAL A 100 -10.65 6.19 -0.12
C VAL A 100 -11.66 6.04 1.01
N SER A 101 -11.74 4.85 1.61
CA SER A 101 -12.62 4.64 2.77
C SER A 101 -12.24 5.57 3.91
N HIS A 102 -13.24 6.03 4.66
CA HIS A 102 -13.02 6.88 5.84
C HIS A 102 -12.02 6.26 6.83
N ARG A 103 -12.03 4.93 6.97
CA ARG A 103 -11.09 4.18 7.82
C ARG A 103 -9.65 4.37 7.35
N LEU A 104 -9.37 4.10 6.07
CA LEU A 104 -8.02 4.25 5.52
C LEU A 104 -7.54 5.70 5.59
N SER A 105 -8.43 6.66 5.28
CA SER A 105 -8.12 8.09 5.40
C SER A 105 -7.73 8.49 6.83
N ASN A 106 -8.48 8.03 7.83
CA ASN A 106 -8.19 8.28 9.23
C ASN A 106 -6.85 7.66 9.66
N GLN A 107 -6.56 6.43 9.23
CA GLN A 107 -5.31 5.75 9.57
C GLN A 107 -4.09 6.40 8.91
N LEU A 108 -4.22 6.87 7.67
CA LEU A 108 -3.17 7.66 7.01
C LEU A 108 -2.92 8.97 7.77
N SER A 109 -3.98 9.68 8.16
CA SER A 109 -3.87 10.91 8.95
C SER A 109 -3.19 10.68 10.31
N GLN A 110 -3.59 9.62 11.02
CA GLN A 110 -2.98 9.22 12.30
C GLN A 110 -1.51 8.81 12.14
N CYS A 111 -1.18 8.06 11.08
CA CYS A 111 0.19 7.64 10.80
C CYS A 111 1.09 8.86 10.48
N MET A 112 0.57 9.85 9.73
CA MET A 112 1.29 11.11 9.46
C MET A 112 1.53 11.95 10.72
N GLN A 113 0.62 11.87 11.70
CA GLN A 113 0.73 12.56 12.99
C GLN A 113 1.57 11.79 14.02
N SER A 114 1.95 10.54 13.73
CA SER A 114 2.68 9.68 14.66
C SER A 114 4.09 10.22 14.95
N PRO A 115 4.50 10.32 16.23
CA PRO A 115 5.83 10.81 16.64
C PRO A 115 7.00 10.05 16.01
N ASN A 116 6.82 8.76 15.69
CA ASN A 116 7.85 7.93 15.05
C ASN A 116 8.31 8.48 13.69
N ARG A 117 7.49 9.30 13.01
CA ARG A 117 7.84 9.96 11.75
C ARG A 117 8.64 11.26 11.97
N GLN A 118 8.37 12.00 13.06
CA GLN A 118 9.15 13.19 13.41
C GLN A 118 10.61 12.84 13.71
N VAL A 119 10.84 11.69 14.35
CA VAL A 119 12.20 11.22 14.67
C VAL A 119 12.98 10.80 13.42
N LYS A 120 12.34 10.15 12.43
CA LYS A 120 13.01 9.72 11.20
C LYS A 120 13.23 10.83 10.16
N ILE A 121 12.35 11.82 10.06
CA ILE A 121 12.58 13.00 9.22
C ILE A 121 13.71 13.84 9.80
N ALA A 122 13.79 13.97 11.14
CA ALA A 122 14.92 14.64 11.79
C ALA A 122 16.25 13.88 11.61
N ALA A 123 16.23 12.54 11.68
CA ALA A 123 17.45 11.72 11.54
C ALA A 123 17.94 11.54 10.09
N SER A 124 17.17 11.95 9.08
CA SER A 124 17.58 11.90 7.66
C SER A 124 18.14 13.24 7.17
N HIS A 125 18.30 14.22 8.06
CA HIS A 125 18.79 15.58 7.79
C HIS A 125 20.13 15.90 8.49
N ASP A 126 20.89 14.87 8.90
CA ASP A 126 22.27 14.99 9.39
C ASP A 126 23.24 14.28 8.42
#